data_AF-A0A1Y0C5R9-F1
#
_entry.id   AF-A0A1Y0C5R9-F1
#
_cell.length_a   1.000
_cell.length_b   1.000
_cell.length_c   1.000
_cell.angle_alpha   90.00
_cell.angle_beta   90.00
_cell.angle_gamma   90.00
#
_symmetry.space_group_name_H-M   'P 1'
#
loop_
_entity.id
_entity.type
_entity.pdbx_description
1 polymer ?
#
loop_
_entity_poly.entity_id
_entity_poly.type
_entity_poly.pdbx_seq_one_letter_code
_entity_poly.pdbx_strand_id
1 'polypeptide(L)'
;MSLLYAAQRATYDEFLEEYSPDDAKRLWSGGRPLLFKSVANRDVEARVAITMRLLDDGADPSVASEGINVLHVLFDQRTHDTSFEAPMLRRLIDGGADINLFSKRFGPPLAVLIQHGPSPETACVPFYDVIFDQPNLDLSSRYLRDLIFNSAWNLPLLRERVSAYESTRNEA
;
A
#
# COMPACT_ATOMS: atom_id res chain seq x y z
N MET A 1 -20.82 14.01 -9.40
CA MET A 1 -20.18 13.61 -8.10
C MET A 1 -18.78 14.24 -8.07
N SER A 2 -18.13 14.50 -6.91
CA SER A 2 -16.74 15.02 -7.02
C SER A 2 -15.78 13.89 -7.42
N LEU A 3 -14.82 14.15 -8.30
CA LEU A 3 -13.88 13.13 -8.77
C LEU A 3 -13.09 12.46 -7.61
N LEU A 4 -12.73 13.23 -6.59
CA LEU A 4 -12.11 12.72 -5.35
C LEU A 4 -13.01 11.74 -4.60
N TYR A 5 -14.32 12.01 -4.57
CA TYR A 5 -15.29 11.12 -3.94
C TYR A 5 -15.50 9.87 -4.81
N ALA A 6 -15.62 10.04 -6.13
CA ALA A 6 -15.79 8.93 -7.07
C ALA A 6 -14.62 7.94 -6.96
N ALA A 7 -13.37 8.43 -6.98
CA ALA A 7 -12.19 7.60 -6.81
C ALA A 7 -12.19 6.79 -5.49
N GLN A 8 -12.81 7.32 -4.42
CA GLN A 8 -12.81 6.71 -3.10
C GLN A 8 -14.04 5.82 -2.81
N ARG A 9 -15.14 5.97 -3.54
CA ARG A 9 -16.44 5.38 -3.13
C ARG A 9 -17.27 4.81 -4.25
N ALA A 10 -17.02 5.21 -5.49
CA ALA A 10 -17.80 4.78 -6.62
C ALA A 10 -17.23 3.48 -7.21
N THR A 11 -18.04 2.84 -8.05
CA THR A 11 -17.58 1.79 -8.95
C THR A 11 -16.62 2.35 -10.01
N TYR A 12 -15.96 1.46 -10.76
CA TYR A 12 -15.06 1.90 -11.84
C TYR A 12 -15.82 2.66 -12.94
N ASP A 13 -17.00 2.20 -13.33
CA ASP A 13 -17.80 2.84 -14.40
C ASP A 13 -18.26 4.25 -13.99
N GLU A 14 -18.79 4.41 -12.79
CA GLU A 14 -19.18 5.73 -12.25
C GLU A 14 -17.97 6.66 -12.08
N PHE A 15 -16.79 6.12 -11.76
CA PHE A 15 -15.56 6.92 -11.74
C PHE A 15 -15.20 7.44 -13.13
N LEU A 16 -15.35 6.61 -14.17
CA LEU A 16 -15.05 6.99 -15.55
C LEU A 16 -16.00 8.06 -16.11
N GLU A 17 -17.21 8.21 -15.57
CA GLU A 17 -18.13 9.29 -15.97
C GLU A 17 -17.57 10.69 -15.65
N GLU A 18 -16.71 10.81 -14.63
CA GLU A 18 -16.16 12.08 -14.14
C GLU A 18 -14.66 12.23 -14.43
N TYR A 19 -13.99 11.16 -14.86
CA TYR A 19 -12.53 11.08 -14.97
C TYR A 19 -12.03 11.35 -16.39
N SER A 20 -10.94 12.13 -16.50
CA SER A 20 -10.13 12.24 -17.71
C SER A 20 -8.67 11.81 -17.44
N PRO A 21 -7.94 11.26 -18.42
CA PRO A 21 -6.54 10.85 -18.24
C PRO A 21 -5.63 11.95 -17.67
N ASP A 22 -5.89 13.22 -18.02
CA ASP A 22 -5.13 14.37 -17.54
C ASP A 22 -5.25 14.56 -16.01
N ASP A 23 -6.33 14.06 -15.40
CA ASP A 23 -6.52 14.10 -13.95
C ASP A 23 -5.54 13.18 -13.20
N ALA A 24 -4.97 12.16 -13.85
CA ALA A 24 -4.08 11.18 -13.22
C ALA A 24 -2.83 11.84 -12.59
N LYS A 25 -2.27 12.81 -13.32
CA LYS A 25 -1.02 13.51 -12.96
C LYS A 25 -1.26 14.72 -12.07
N ARG A 26 -2.52 15.11 -11.89
CA ARG A 26 -2.89 16.30 -11.14
C ARG A 26 -2.72 16.07 -9.64
N LEU A 27 -2.11 17.05 -8.97
CA LEU A 27 -2.16 17.16 -7.51
C LEU A 27 -3.41 17.91 -7.09
N TRP A 28 -4.14 17.33 -6.15
CA TRP A 28 -5.36 17.89 -5.58
C TRP A 28 -5.05 18.61 -4.26
N SER A 29 -6.09 19.08 -3.55
CA SER A 29 -5.94 19.74 -2.25
C SER A 29 -5.07 18.92 -1.30
N GLY A 30 -4.03 19.55 -0.73
CA GLY A 30 -3.05 18.87 0.13
C GLY A 30 -1.87 18.23 -0.61
N GLY A 31 -1.72 18.50 -1.91
CA GLY A 31 -0.57 18.04 -2.71
C GLY A 31 -0.59 16.53 -2.98
N ARG A 32 -1.78 15.91 -2.98
CA ARG A 32 -1.94 14.46 -3.16
C ARG A 32 -2.51 14.14 -4.53
N PRO A 33 -1.97 13.13 -5.25
CA PRO A 33 -2.59 12.62 -6.47
C PRO A 33 -3.87 11.84 -6.16
N LEU A 34 -4.68 11.57 -7.19
CA LEU A 34 -5.90 10.74 -7.05
C LEU A 34 -5.61 9.34 -6.50
N LEU A 35 -4.38 8.83 -6.63
CA LEU A 35 -3.97 7.53 -6.08
C LEU A 35 -4.28 7.39 -4.58
N PHE A 36 -4.15 8.46 -3.79
CA PHE A 36 -4.50 8.42 -2.36
C PHE A 36 -5.99 8.13 -2.11
N LYS A 37 -6.85 8.49 -3.07
CA LYS A 37 -8.29 8.22 -3.00
C LYS A 37 -8.62 6.85 -3.57
N SER A 38 -8.00 6.45 -4.68
CA SER A 38 -8.26 5.15 -5.31
C SER A 38 -7.85 3.99 -4.42
N VAL A 39 -6.67 4.03 -3.78
CA VAL A 39 -6.24 2.98 -2.84
C VAL A 39 -7.07 2.95 -1.56
N ALA A 40 -7.82 4.03 -1.28
CA ALA A 40 -8.78 4.10 -0.18
C ALA A 40 -10.21 3.71 -0.59
N ASN A 41 -10.41 3.21 -1.82
CA ASN A 41 -11.73 2.77 -2.25
C ASN A 41 -12.14 1.52 -1.47
N ARG A 42 -13.38 1.53 -0.99
CA ARG A 42 -13.91 0.48 -0.11
C ARG A 42 -14.27 -0.79 -0.85
N ASP A 43 -14.61 -0.65 -2.13
CA ASP A 43 -14.81 -1.77 -3.03
C ASP A 43 -13.45 -2.22 -3.57
N VAL A 44 -13.12 -3.49 -3.39
CA VAL A 44 -11.78 -4.03 -3.74
C VAL A 44 -11.59 -4.07 -5.27
N GLU A 45 -12.63 -4.40 -6.03
CA GLU A 45 -12.57 -4.45 -7.49
C GLU A 45 -12.40 -3.05 -8.07
N ALA A 46 -13.21 -2.09 -7.61
CA ALA A 46 -13.08 -0.70 -8.02
C ALA A 46 -11.75 -0.09 -7.57
N ARG A 47 -11.26 -0.41 -6.35
CA ARG A 47 -9.94 0.01 -5.86
C ARG A 47 -8.84 -0.40 -6.83
N VAL A 48 -8.81 -1.67 -7.23
CA VAL A 48 -7.80 -2.19 -8.16
C VAL A 48 -7.97 -1.57 -9.54
N ALA A 49 -9.17 -1.59 -10.11
CA ALA A 49 -9.42 -1.06 -11.45
C ALA A 49 -9.08 0.43 -11.59
N ILE A 50 -9.55 1.26 -10.65
CA ILE A 50 -9.27 2.71 -10.64
C ILE A 50 -7.78 2.97 -10.43
N THR A 51 -7.14 2.30 -9.46
CA THR A 51 -5.71 2.54 -9.18
C THR A 51 -4.83 2.13 -10.36
N MET A 52 -5.11 0.98 -10.97
CA MET A 52 -4.39 0.51 -12.15
C MET A 52 -4.58 1.47 -13.33
N ARG A 53 -5.80 1.95 -13.54
CA ARG A 53 -6.10 2.95 -14.58
C ARG A 53 -5.33 4.26 -14.36
N LEU A 54 -5.29 4.75 -13.13
CA LEU A 54 -4.52 5.96 -12.78
C LEU A 54 -3.02 5.78 -13.05
N LEU A 55 -2.46 4.60 -12.72
CA LEU A 55 -1.06 4.28 -13.00
C LEU A 55 -0.79 4.20 -14.51
N ASP A 56 -1.70 3.64 -15.29
CA ASP A 56 -1.59 3.57 -16.75
C ASP A 56 -1.61 4.97 -17.39
N ASP A 57 -2.42 5.88 -16.83
CA ASP A 57 -2.47 7.28 -17.27
C ASP A 57 -1.35 8.15 -16.66
N GLY A 58 -0.43 7.54 -15.91
CA GLY A 58 0.83 8.14 -15.47
C GLY A 58 0.76 8.87 -14.12
N ALA A 59 -0.17 8.51 -13.24
CA ALA A 59 -0.16 8.97 -11.86
C ALA A 59 1.13 8.54 -11.14
N ASP A 60 1.72 9.46 -10.38
CA ASP A 60 2.99 9.24 -9.66
C ASP A 60 2.73 8.63 -8.27
N PRO A 61 3.11 7.36 -8.01
CA PRO A 61 2.92 6.72 -6.72
C PRO A 61 4.00 7.08 -5.69
N SER A 62 5.08 7.77 -6.10
CA SER A 62 6.16 8.20 -5.19
C SER A 62 5.78 9.37 -4.30
N VAL A 63 4.66 10.05 -4.59
CA VAL A 63 4.22 11.22 -3.82
C VAL A 63 3.95 10.86 -2.36
N ALA A 64 4.65 11.56 -1.46
CA ALA A 64 4.39 11.56 -0.03
C ALA A 64 3.87 12.93 0.42
N SER A 65 2.88 12.92 1.30
CA SER A 65 2.26 14.14 1.86
C SER A 65 2.12 13.96 3.37
N GLU A 66 2.73 14.86 4.14
CA GLU A 66 2.77 14.81 5.61
C GLU A 66 3.37 13.51 6.17
N GLY A 67 4.37 12.96 5.48
CA GLY A 67 5.03 11.70 5.86
C GLY A 67 4.15 10.47 5.66
N ILE A 68 3.14 10.54 4.79
CA ILE A 68 2.25 9.45 4.42
C ILE A 68 2.29 9.30 2.89
N ASN A 69 2.45 8.08 2.41
CA ASN A 69 2.31 7.74 0.98
C ASN A 69 1.13 6.79 0.76
N VAL A 70 0.91 6.40 -0.50
CA VAL A 70 -0.20 5.53 -0.92
C VAL A 70 -0.24 4.17 -0.21
N LEU A 71 0.91 3.62 0.21
CA LEU A 71 0.98 2.31 0.89
C LEU A 71 0.41 2.36 2.30
N HIS A 72 0.67 3.45 3.04
CA HIS A 72 0.03 3.68 4.34
C HIS A 72 -1.49 3.71 4.21
N VAL A 73 -2.01 4.34 3.15
CA VAL A 73 -3.45 4.46 2.94
C VAL A 73 -4.06 3.12 2.50
N LEU A 74 -3.38 2.38 1.61
CA LEU A 74 -3.80 1.06 1.18
C LEU A 74 -3.92 0.10 2.37
N PHE A 75 -2.86 -0.02 3.18
CA PHE A 75 -2.82 -0.98 4.29
C PHE A 75 -3.70 -0.61 5.48
N ASP A 76 -4.18 0.63 5.56
CA ASP A 76 -5.17 1.07 6.56
C ASP A 76 -6.62 0.72 6.15
N GLN A 77 -6.84 0.15 4.96
CA GLN A 77 -8.18 -0.29 4.54
C GLN A 77 -8.63 -1.52 5.32
N ARG A 78 -9.92 -1.57 5.65
CA ARG A 78 -10.49 -2.62 6.52
C ARG A 78 -10.66 -3.97 5.82
N THR A 79 -10.73 -3.98 4.49
CA THR A 79 -11.06 -5.17 3.70
C THR A 79 -10.08 -5.28 2.55
N HIS A 80 -9.45 -6.45 2.47
CA HIS A 80 -8.48 -6.78 1.43
C HIS A 80 -8.80 -8.12 0.78
N ASP A 81 -8.64 -8.16 -0.54
CA ASP A 81 -8.34 -9.40 -1.26
C ASP A 81 -6.89 -9.26 -1.71
N THR A 82 -5.97 -9.73 -0.88
CA THR A 82 -4.54 -9.53 -1.09
C THR A 82 -4.03 -10.25 -2.33
N SER A 83 -4.67 -11.35 -2.74
CA SER A 83 -4.29 -12.07 -3.96
C SER A 83 -4.63 -11.23 -5.20
N PHE A 84 -5.81 -10.61 -5.19
CA PHE A 84 -6.24 -9.74 -6.27
C PHE A 84 -5.50 -8.39 -6.28
N GLU A 85 -5.17 -7.86 -5.10
CA GLU A 85 -4.48 -6.56 -4.97
C GLU A 85 -2.96 -6.64 -5.11
N ALA A 86 -2.33 -7.80 -4.96
CA ALA A 86 -0.87 -7.96 -5.01
C ALA A 86 -0.22 -7.41 -6.29
N PRO A 87 -0.76 -7.64 -7.51
CA PRO A 87 -0.22 -7.04 -8.72
C PRO A 87 -0.29 -5.50 -8.73
N MET A 88 -1.36 -4.92 -8.16
CA MET A 88 -1.48 -3.47 -8.00
C MET A 88 -0.46 -2.94 -6.98
N LEU A 89 -0.31 -3.62 -5.84
CA LEU A 89 0.71 -3.28 -4.83
C LEU A 89 2.12 -3.29 -5.44
N ARG A 90 2.44 -4.31 -6.25
CA ARG A 90 3.71 -4.39 -6.96
C ARG A 90 3.94 -3.17 -7.83
N ARG A 91 2.97 -2.79 -8.67
CA ARG A 91 3.10 -1.61 -9.55
C ARG A 91 3.24 -0.30 -8.77
N LEU A 92 2.58 -0.15 -7.61
CA LEU A 92 2.77 1.02 -6.77
C LEU A 92 4.22 1.13 -6.29
N ILE A 93 4.80 0.03 -5.82
CA ILE A 93 6.17 -0.01 -5.32
C ILE A 93 7.18 0.17 -6.46
N ASP A 94 7.03 -0.58 -7.56
CA ASP A 94 7.91 -0.47 -8.73
C ASP A 94 7.84 0.93 -9.38
N GLY A 95 6.68 1.60 -9.26
CA GLY A 95 6.49 2.98 -9.68
C GLY A 95 7.07 4.03 -8.72
N GLY A 96 7.62 3.63 -7.57
CA GLY A 96 8.34 4.50 -6.64
C GLY A 96 7.65 4.78 -5.30
N ALA A 97 6.55 4.10 -4.96
CA ALA A 97 5.98 4.22 -3.62
C ALA A 97 6.97 3.70 -2.57
N ASP A 98 7.43 4.58 -1.69
CA ASP A 98 8.44 4.24 -0.67
C ASP A 98 7.90 3.27 0.41
N ILE A 99 8.28 2.00 0.30
CA ILE A 99 7.93 0.93 1.24
C ILE A 99 8.48 1.14 2.67
N ASN A 100 9.46 2.03 2.84
CA ASN A 100 10.14 2.29 4.10
C ASN A 100 9.78 3.66 4.71
N LEU A 101 8.97 4.48 4.02
CA LEU A 101 8.66 5.85 4.45
C LEU A 101 8.14 5.88 5.88
N PHE A 102 8.85 6.53 6.79
CA PHE A 102 8.44 6.58 8.19
C PHE A 102 7.44 7.71 8.47
N SER A 103 6.20 7.35 8.81
CA SER A 103 5.21 8.28 9.34
C SER A 103 5.33 8.42 10.87
N LYS A 104 5.32 9.65 11.41
CA LYS A 104 5.22 9.86 12.86
C LYS A 104 3.93 9.31 13.46
N ARG A 105 2.87 9.24 12.66
CA ARG A 105 1.54 8.78 13.10
C ARG A 105 1.40 7.26 12.99
N PHE A 106 1.99 6.66 11.96
CA PHE A 106 1.70 5.28 11.56
C PHE A 106 2.92 4.35 11.58
N GLY A 107 4.14 4.89 11.74
CA GLY A 107 5.37 4.14 11.44
C GLY A 107 5.56 3.95 9.93
N PRO A 108 6.38 2.97 9.49
CA PRO A 108 6.50 2.61 8.08
C PRO A 108 5.25 1.84 7.58
N PRO A 109 5.01 1.73 6.26
CA PRO A 109 3.88 0.99 5.70
C PRO A 109 3.70 -0.42 6.26
N LEU A 110 4.78 -1.18 6.46
CA LEU A 110 4.69 -2.52 7.05
C LEU A 110 4.12 -2.51 8.47
N ALA A 111 4.34 -1.45 9.25
CA ALA A 111 3.74 -1.32 10.58
C ALA A 111 2.22 -1.14 10.51
N VAL A 112 1.71 -0.47 9.48
CA VAL A 112 0.26 -0.35 9.21
C VAL A 112 -0.31 -1.72 8.87
N LEU A 113 0.35 -2.48 7.97
CA LEU A 113 -0.09 -3.82 7.60
C LEU A 113 -0.08 -4.80 8.80
N ILE A 114 0.88 -4.68 9.73
CA ILE A 114 0.88 -5.49 10.96
C ILE A 114 -0.34 -5.18 11.84
N GLN A 115 -0.74 -3.92 11.94
CA GLN A 115 -1.80 -3.47 12.84
C GLN A 115 -3.21 -3.59 12.24
N HIS A 116 -3.32 -3.52 10.91
CA HIS A 116 -4.59 -3.41 10.20
C HIS A 116 -4.78 -4.46 9.09
N GLY A 117 -3.77 -5.32 8.87
CA GLY A 117 -3.84 -6.38 7.87
C GLY A 117 -4.97 -7.38 8.12
N PRO A 118 -5.38 -8.12 7.07
CA PRO A 118 -6.46 -9.10 7.18
C PRO A 118 -6.13 -10.21 8.18
N SER A 119 -7.18 -10.71 8.83
CA SER A 119 -7.13 -11.87 9.72
C SER A 119 -7.97 -13.00 9.12
N PRO A 120 -7.47 -14.26 9.09
CA PRO A 120 -6.20 -14.73 9.65
C PRO A 120 -4.97 -14.25 8.87
N GLU A 121 -3.77 -14.27 9.51
CA GLU A 121 -2.49 -13.82 8.92
C GLU A 121 -2.19 -14.46 7.56
N THR A 122 -2.65 -15.69 7.30
CA THR A 122 -2.48 -16.36 5.99
C THR A 122 -3.05 -15.54 4.84
N ALA A 123 -4.06 -14.69 5.08
CA ALA A 123 -4.59 -13.75 4.11
C ALA A 123 -3.59 -12.63 3.76
N CYS A 124 -2.55 -12.38 4.55
CA CYS A 124 -1.52 -11.38 4.24
C CYS A 124 -0.43 -11.89 3.27
N VAL A 125 -0.35 -13.21 3.05
CA VAL A 125 0.77 -13.84 2.32
C VAL A 125 1.04 -13.21 0.94
N PRO A 126 0.05 -12.95 0.08
CA PRO A 126 0.29 -12.30 -1.21
C PRO A 126 0.92 -10.89 -1.09
N PHE A 127 0.58 -10.13 -0.05
CA PHE A 127 1.24 -8.85 0.21
C PHE A 127 2.65 -9.04 0.74
N TYR A 128 2.88 -10.04 1.61
CA TYR A 128 4.24 -10.38 2.05
C TYR A 128 5.13 -10.78 0.89
N ASP A 129 4.65 -11.59 -0.06
CA ASP A 129 5.41 -11.96 -1.24
C ASP A 129 5.86 -10.73 -2.03
N VAL A 130 5.00 -9.71 -2.16
CA VAL A 130 5.35 -8.46 -2.85
C VAL A 130 6.34 -7.61 -2.06
N ILE A 131 6.16 -7.50 -0.74
CA ILE A 131 6.98 -6.64 0.13
C ILE A 131 8.40 -7.23 0.30
N PHE A 132 8.51 -8.53 0.57
CA PHE A 132 9.79 -9.18 0.86
C PHE A 132 10.63 -9.49 -0.40
N ASP A 133 10.05 -9.35 -1.58
CA ASP A 133 10.78 -9.40 -2.85
C ASP A 133 11.50 -8.07 -3.15
N GLN A 134 11.24 -7.00 -2.37
CA GLN A 134 11.87 -5.71 -2.56
C GLN A 134 13.29 -5.71 -1.98
N PRO A 135 14.34 -5.50 -2.79
CA PRO A 135 15.73 -5.58 -2.34
C PRO A 135 16.16 -4.42 -1.45
N ASN A 136 15.33 -3.40 -1.29
CA ASN A 136 15.59 -2.23 -0.47
C ASN A 136 14.70 -2.18 0.79
N LEU A 137 13.96 -3.24 1.13
CA LEU A 137 13.16 -3.29 2.36
C LEU A 137 14.06 -3.13 3.60
N ASP A 138 13.75 -2.13 4.44
CA ASP A 138 14.47 -1.81 5.67
C ASP A 138 13.70 -2.31 6.90
N LEU A 139 14.31 -3.25 7.62
CA LEU A 139 13.78 -3.88 8.84
C LEU A 139 14.60 -3.51 10.09
N SER A 140 15.51 -2.54 9.97
CA SER A 140 16.46 -2.19 11.03
C SER A 140 15.86 -1.34 12.16
N SER A 141 14.77 -0.63 11.88
CA SER A 141 14.11 0.25 12.85
C SER A 141 13.68 -0.49 14.11
N ARG A 142 14.14 -0.03 15.29
CA ARG A 142 13.75 -0.59 16.59
C ARG A 142 12.24 -0.70 16.75
N TYR A 143 11.49 0.34 16.35
CA TYR A 143 10.03 0.35 16.42
C TYR A 143 9.42 -0.82 15.64
N LEU A 144 9.86 -1.01 14.39
CA LEU A 144 9.35 -2.07 13.54
C LEU A 144 9.76 -3.46 14.06
N ARG A 145 10.99 -3.60 14.56
CA ARG A 145 11.46 -4.85 15.19
C ARG A 145 10.65 -5.22 16.43
N ASP A 146 10.40 -4.26 17.31
CA ASP A 146 9.56 -4.47 18.49
C ASP A 146 8.13 -4.86 18.08
N LEU A 147 7.60 -4.25 17.03
CA LEU A 147 6.28 -4.58 16.50
C LEU A 147 6.21 -6.01 15.92
N ILE A 148 7.26 -6.48 15.25
CA ILE A 148 7.31 -7.84 14.65
C ILE A 148 7.51 -8.92 15.72
N PHE A 149 8.47 -8.72 16.62
CA PHE A 149 8.95 -9.79 17.52
C PHE A 149 8.37 -9.71 18.93
N ASN A 150 8.11 -8.50 19.43
CA ASN A 150 7.80 -8.26 20.85
C ASN A 150 6.35 -7.78 21.10
N SER A 151 5.52 -7.69 20.06
CA SER A 151 4.13 -7.24 20.17
C SER A 151 3.13 -8.38 20.37
N ALA A 152 1.91 -8.01 20.78
CA ALA A 152 0.79 -8.93 20.96
C ALA A 152 0.17 -9.44 19.64
N TRP A 153 0.55 -8.89 18.48
CA TRP A 153 -0.03 -9.28 17.18
C TRP A 153 0.29 -10.72 16.78
N ASN A 154 1.40 -11.28 17.28
CA ASN A 154 1.83 -12.66 17.08
C ASN A 154 1.65 -13.16 15.62
N LEU A 155 2.49 -12.63 14.73
CA LEU A 155 2.49 -12.91 13.28
C LEU A 155 3.65 -13.86 12.91
N PRO A 156 3.51 -15.19 13.09
CA PRO A 156 4.57 -16.15 12.81
C PRO A 156 5.02 -16.18 11.35
N LEU A 157 4.12 -16.03 10.37
CA LEU A 157 4.51 -16.04 8.96
C LEU A 157 5.36 -14.80 8.63
N LEU A 158 4.99 -13.64 9.17
CA LEU A 158 5.80 -12.43 9.04
C LEU A 158 7.21 -12.63 9.64
N ARG A 159 7.32 -13.23 10.83
CA ARG A 159 8.63 -13.49 11.47
C ARG A 159 9.49 -14.44 10.64
N GLU A 160 8.88 -15.46 10.02
CA GLU A 160 9.56 -16.36 9.09
C GLU A 160 10.09 -15.60 7.88
N ARG A 161 9.25 -14.76 7.25
CA ARG A 161 9.64 -13.93 6.09
C ARG A 161 10.78 -12.97 6.41
N VAL A 162 10.76 -12.34 7.59
CA VAL A 162 11.86 -11.47 8.07
C VAL A 162 13.14 -12.26 8.21
N SER A 163 13.09 -13.43 8.86
CA SER A 163 14.28 -14.27 9.07
C SER A 163 14.89 -14.74 7.75
N ALA A 164 14.04 -15.16 6.80
CA ALA A 164 14.48 -15.55 5.46
C ALA A 164 15.12 -14.38 4.69
N TYR A 165 14.48 -13.22 4.70
CA TYR A 165 14.98 -12.01 4.02
C TYR A 165 16.31 -11.49 4.60
N GLU A 166 16.50 -11.55 5.92
CA GLU A 166 17.77 -11.15 6.53
C GLU A 166 18.88 -12.19 6.24
N SER A 167 18.55 -13.48 6.18
CA SER A 167 19.52 -14.55 5.90
C SER A 167 20.11 -14.44 4.49
N THR A 168 19.26 -14.23 3.48
CA THR A 168 19.72 -14.07 2.08
C THR A 168 20.62 -12.85 1.88
N ARG A 169 20.46 -11.80 2.70
CA ARG A 169 21.28 -10.58 2.64
C ARG A 169 22.59 -10.68 3.40
N ASN A 170 22.67 -11.52 4.43
CA ASN A 170 23.92 -11.77 5.14
C ASN A 170 24.86 -12.69 4.37
N GLU A 171 24.34 -13.43 3.37
CA GLU A 171 25.09 -14.32 2.48
C GLU A 171 25.58 -13.65 1.18
N ALA A 172 25.15 -12.41 0.90
CA ALA A 172 25.48 -11.64 -0.32
C ALA A 172 26.58 -10.60 -0.08
#